data_AF-A0A3S0KEL1-F1
#
_entry.id   AF-A0A3S0KEL1-F1
#
_cell.length_a   1.000
_cell.length_b   1.000
_cell.length_c   1.000
_cell.angle_alpha   90.00
_cell.angle_beta   90.00
_cell.angle_gamma   90.00
#
_symmetry.space_group_name_H-M   'P 1'
#
loop_
_entity.id
_entity.type
_entity.pdbx_description
1 polymer ?
#
loop_
_entity_poly.entity_id
_entity_poly.type
_entity_poly.pdbx_seq_one_letter_code
_entity_poly.pdbx_strand_id
1 'polypeptide(L)'
;MAKKDDIAAIKAATGVTLKETDYAAAELATLRQLAESGEDKRAEFNTKVEEFKKPAATQTGGEGKEGEEADGGPTITVKVGDKGSGSYLHPTSKTAIIRGSGEGVKVPDDSWTQDMLAKRFLIEVRTK
;
A
#
# COMPACT_ATOMS: atom_id res chain seq x y z
N MET A 1 -12.34 9.22 27.97
CA MET A 1 -11.17 9.82 28.64
C MET A 1 -9.84 9.15 28.26
N ALA A 2 -9.81 7.90 27.77
CA ALA A 2 -8.56 7.20 27.39
C ALA A 2 -7.79 7.82 26.21
N LYS A 3 -8.46 8.18 25.11
CA LYS A 3 -7.79 8.67 23.88
C LYS A 3 -6.81 9.83 24.10
N LYS A 4 -7.19 10.78 24.95
CA LYS A 4 -6.40 11.98 25.24
C LYS A 4 -5.14 11.66 26.05
N ASP A 5 -5.25 10.69 26.95
CA ASP A 5 -4.14 10.15 27.74
C ASP A 5 -3.16 9.38 26.85
N ASP A 6 -3.69 8.51 25.97
CA ASP A 6 -2.85 7.74 25.04
C ASP A 6 -2.08 8.64 24.07
N ILE A 7 -2.71 9.68 23.52
CA ILE A 7 -2.01 10.65 22.64
C ILE A 7 -0.93 11.41 23.40
N ALA A 8 -1.19 11.81 24.65
CA ALA A 8 -0.20 12.49 25.48
C ALA A 8 1.00 11.57 25.78
N ALA A 9 0.75 10.31 26.10
CA ALA A 9 1.79 9.30 26.33
C ALA A 9 2.62 9.03 25.07
N ILE A 10 1.98 8.84 23.92
CA ILE A 10 2.65 8.65 22.63
C ILE A 10 3.53 9.85 22.30
N LYS A 11 3.03 11.07 22.49
CA LYS A 11 3.79 12.30 22.25
C LYS A 11 5.00 12.40 23.18
N ALA A 12 4.85 12.03 24.46
CA ALA A 12 5.96 12.06 25.40
C ALA A 12 7.06 11.05 25.03
N ALA A 13 6.69 9.86 24.55
CA ALA A 13 7.64 8.80 24.19
C ALA A 13 8.29 9.01 22.81
N THR A 14 7.54 9.53 21.83
CA THR A 14 7.97 9.60 20.42
C THR A 14 8.18 11.01 19.89
N GLY A 15 7.63 12.03 20.56
CA GLY A 15 7.56 13.40 20.05
C GLY A 15 6.47 13.62 18.99
N VAL A 16 5.75 12.58 18.56
CA VAL A 16 4.75 12.68 17.49
C VAL A 16 3.43 13.22 18.03
N THR A 17 2.83 14.19 17.31
CA THR A 17 1.55 14.79 17.67
C THR A 17 0.43 14.15 16.85
N LEU A 18 -0.43 13.38 17.50
CA LEU A 18 -1.60 12.72 16.92
C LEU A 18 -2.89 13.48 17.27
N LYS A 19 -3.94 13.37 16.46
CA LYS A 19 -5.26 13.96 16.74
C LYS A 19 -6.29 12.88 17.07
N GLU A 20 -7.11 13.12 18.08
CA GLU A 20 -8.17 12.18 18.53
C GLU A 20 -9.20 11.84 17.43
N THR A 21 -9.33 12.68 16.41
CA THR A 21 -10.24 12.51 15.27
C THR A 21 -9.68 11.59 14.19
N ASP A 22 -8.35 11.52 14.09
CA ASP A 22 -7.65 10.76 13.05
C ASP A 22 -7.47 9.28 13.45
N TYR A 23 -7.68 8.94 14.73
CA TYR A 23 -7.43 7.61 15.28
C TYR A 23 -8.55 7.11 16.19
N ALA A 24 -8.87 5.82 16.09
CA ALA A 24 -9.73 5.12 17.03
C ALA A 24 -9.02 4.85 18.36
N ALA A 25 -9.80 4.56 19.41
CA ALA A 25 -9.23 4.31 20.75
C ALA A 25 -8.33 3.06 20.77
N ALA A 26 -8.69 2.02 20.02
CA ALA A 26 -7.90 0.81 19.91
C ALA A 26 -6.56 1.06 19.19
N GLU A 27 -6.56 1.88 18.14
CA GLU A 27 -5.35 2.21 17.37
C GLU A 27 -4.36 3.02 18.22
N LEU A 28 -4.86 4.00 18.97
CA LEU A 28 -4.05 4.75 19.93
C LEU A 28 -3.43 3.84 20.99
N ALA A 29 -4.16 2.84 21.48
CA ALA A 29 -3.59 1.86 22.42
C ALA A 29 -2.44 1.05 21.80
N THR A 30 -2.58 0.61 20.54
CA THR A 30 -1.51 -0.08 19.81
C THR A 30 -0.29 0.82 19.60
N LEU A 31 -0.51 2.06 19.15
CA LEU A 31 0.55 3.05 18.95
C LEU A 31 1.29 3.38 20.25
N ARG A 32 0.57 3.47 21.35
CA ARG A 32 1.15 3.65 22.67
C ARG A 32 2.06 2.48 23.05
N GLN A 33 1.62 1.24 22.87
CA GLN A 33 2.48 0.08 23.19
C GLN A 33 3.76 0.09 22.36
N LEU A 34 3.68 0.45 21.08
CA LEU A 34 4.85 0.58 20.21
C LEU A 34 5.76 1.74 20.64
N ALA A 35 5.17 2.87 21.05
CA ALA A 35 5.90 4.02 21.58
C ALA A 35 6.64 3.68 22.89
N GLU A 36 6.04 2.88 23.77
CA GLU A 36 6.64 2.40 25.02
C GLU A 36 7.69 1.30 24.78
N SER A 37 7.68 0.65 23.60
CA SER A 37 8.62 -0.42 23.24
C SER A 37 10.03 0.08 22.86
N GLY A 38 10.26 1.40 22.83
CA GLY A 38 11.59 1.98 22.57
C GLY A 38 11.97 2.11 21.09
N GLU A 39 13.25 2.39 20.84
CA GLU A 39 13.75 2.80 19.53
C GLU A 39 13.74 1.67 18.48
N ASP A 40 13.87 0.41 18.91
CA ASP A 40 13.78 -0.78 18.05
C ASP A 40 12.42 -0.90 17.35
N LYS A 41 11.37 -0.37 17.97
CA LYS A 41 9.99 -0.38 17.45
C LYS A 41 9.57 0.96 16.85
N ARG A 42 10.48 1.93 16.75
CA ARG A 42 10.20 3.27 16.20
C ARG A 42 9.76 3.22 14.74
N ALA A 43 10.37 2.34 13.94
CA ALA A 43 9.99 2.13 12.54
C ALA A 43 8.57 1.56 12.43
N GLU A 44 8.26 0.52 13.20
CA GLU A 44 6.94 -0.11 13.26
C GLU A 44 5.86 0.87 13.78
N PHE A 45 6.20 1.67 14.80
CA PHE A 45 5.36 2.78 15.26
C PHE A 45 5.04 3.75 14.13
N ASN A 46 6.05 4.23 13.39
CA ASN A 46 5.83 5.23 12.34
C ASN A 46 4.99 4.66 11.18
N THR A 47 5.23 3.42 10.79
CA THR A 47 4.40 2.69 9.82
C THR A 47 2.96 2.58 10.31
N LYS A 48 2.74 2.18 11.57
CA LYS A 48 1.38 2.08 12.14
C LYS A 48 0.70 3.42 12.32
N VAL A 49 1.43 4.50 12.62
CA VAL A 49 0.88 5.86 12.68
C VAL A 49 0.30 6.26 11.32
N GLU A 50 0.99 5.92 10.23
CA GLU A 50 0.53 6.17 8.86
C GLU A 50 -0.63 5.24 8.47
N GLU A 51 -0.55 3.95 8.85
CA GLU A 51 -1.57 2.93 8.55
C GLU A 51 -2.92 3.23 9.24
N PHE A 52 -2.87 3.62 10.51
CA PHE A 52 -4.06 3.93 11.32
C PHE A 52 -4.58 5.35 11.09
N LYS A 53 -3.83 6.21 10.40
CA LYS A 53 -4.28 7.58 10.13
C LYS A 53 -5.46 7.49 9.17
N LYS A 54 -6.67 7.74 9.69
CA LYS A 54 -7.89 7.68 8.90
C LYS A 54 -7.73 8.61 7.68
N PRO A 55 -7.88 8.11 6.44
CA PRO A 55 -7.70 8.96 5.29
C PRO A 55 -8.88 9.95 5.24
N ALA A 56 -8.61 11.22 5.57
CA ALA A 56 -9.32 12.28 4.88
C ALA A 56 -9.01 12.07 3.40
N ALA A 57 -10.04 11.79 2.60
CA ALA A 57 -9.92 11.47 1.19
C ALA A 57 -8.84 12.35 0.50
N THR A 58 -7.93 11.67 -0.22
CA THR A 58 -6.96 12.19 -1.21
C THR A 58 -5.48 11.95 -0.85
N GLN A 59 -4.92 10.94 -1.53
CA GLN A 59 -3.54 10.78 -1.99
C GLN A 59 -2.38 11.12 -1.04
N THR A 60 -1.85 10.05 -0.42
CA THR A 60 -0.50 9.49 -0.66
C THR A 60 0.61 10.50 -0.95
N GLY A 61 1.41 10.75 0.09
CA GLY A 61 2.81 11.16 -0.01
C GLY A 61 3.64 10.10 -0.74
N GLY A 62 4.66 10.58 -1.44
CA GLY A 62 5.44 9.80 -2.38
C GLY A 62 6.59 9.00 -1.79
N GLU A 63 7.36 8.52 -2.77
CA GLU A 63 8.71 7.95 -2.72
C GLU A 63 8.88 6.58 -2.04
N GLY A 64 8.91 5.57 -2.91
CA GLY A 64 10.16 4.86 -3.15
C GLY A 64 10.65 3.98 -2.01
N LYS A 65 10.30 2.70 -2.07
CA LYS A 65 11.31 1.66 -1.93
C LYS A 65 10.83 0.38 -2.58
N GLU A 66 11.69 -0.13 -3.45
CA GLU A 66 11.74 -1.48 -3.96
C GLU A 66 11.59 -2.50 -2.82
N GLY A 67 10.79 -3.53 -3.05
CA GLY A 67 10.60 -4.65 -2.14
C GLY A 67 9.15 -4.88 -1.77
N GLU A 68 8.84 -6.13 -1.45
CA GLU A 68 7.56 -6.66 -1.00
C GLU A 68 6.49 -6.83 -2.10
N GLU A 69 6.30 -8.04 -2.62
CA GLU A 69 5.63 -9.14 -1.89
C GLU A 69 4.32 -8.67 -1.25
N ALA A 70 3.39 -8.24 -2.10
CA ALA A 70 1.98 -8.27 -1.77
C ALA A 70 1.52 -9.75 -1.73
N ASP A 71 1.73 -10.39 -0.59
CA ASP A 71 0.94 -11.51 -0.09
C ASP A 71 -0.55 -11.10 -0.09
N GLY A 72 -1.53 -11.82 -0.64
CA GLY A 72 -1.55 -13.18 -1.17
C GLY A 72 -2.72 -13.38 -2.13
N GLY A 73 -2.51 -13.02 -3.40
CA GLY A 73 -3.36 -13.42 -4.53
C GLY A 73 -2.48 -14.00 -5.65
N PRO A 74 -3.04 -14.83 -6.56
CA PRO A 74 -2.27 -15.29 -7.70
C PRO A 74 -1.75 -14.06 -8.47
N THR A 75 -0.44 -13.99 -8.71
CA THR A 75 0.13 -12.95 -9.58
C THR A 75 0.38 -13.55 -10.94
N ILE A 76 0.02 -12.81 -11.99
CA ILE A 76 0.19 -13.24 -13.37
C ILE A 76 1.07 -12.25 -14.11
N THR A 77 1.89 -12.79 -15.01
CA THR A 77 2.72 -11.99 -15.88
C THR A 77 1.88 -11.58 -17.08
N VAL A 78 1.71 -10.28 -17.30
CA VAL A 78 0.93 -9.75 -18.43
C VAL A 78 1.76 -8.77 -19.24
N LYS A 79 1.45 -8.66 -20.54
CA LYS A 79 1.97 -7.58 -21.40
C LYS A 79 0.83 -6.93 -22.15
N VAL A 80 1.07 -5.74 -22.69
CA VAL A 80 0.08 -5.06 -23.53
C VAL A 80 -0.17 -5.90 -24.78
N GLY A 81 -1.44 -6.28 -24.96
CA GLY A 81 -1.93 -7.04 -26.11
C GLY A 81 -2.09 -6.15 -27.35
N ASP A 82 -2.48 -6.77 -28.46
CA ASP A 82 -2.61 -6.08 -29.74
C ASP A 82 -3.67 -4.97 -29.72
N LYS A 83 -4.75 -5.16 -28.94
CA LYS A 83 -5.78 -4.14 -28.74
C LYS A 83 -5.41 -3.06 -27.72
N GLY A 84 -4.32 -3.24 -26.98
CA GLY A 84 -3.88 -2.28 -25.98
C GLY A 84 -3.10 -1.13 -26.61
N SER A 85 -3.37 0.10 -26.18
CA SER A 85 -2.72 1.30 -26.70
C SER A 85 -1.89 1.97 -25.61
N GLY A 86 -0.59 2.14 -25.88
CA GLY A 86 0.32 2.87 -25.00
C GLY A 86 0.71 2.11 -23.73
N SER A 87 0.42 2.70 -22.57
CA SER A 87 0.83 2.20 -21.26
C SER A 87 -0.36 2.15 -20.31
N TYR A 88 -0.51 1.06 -19.56
CA TYR A 88 -1.55 0.87 -18.56
C TYR A 88 -0.93 0.91 -17.16
N LEU A 89 -1.61 1.52 -16.19
CA LEU A 89 -1.20 1.51 -14.80
C LEU A 89 -2.14 0.58 -14.03
N HIS A 90 -1.59 -0.47 -13.40
CA HIS A 90 -2.39 -1.37 -12.55
C HIS A 90 -2.94 -0.57 -11.36
N PRO A 91 -4.26 -0.48 -11.14
CA PRO A 91 -4.83 0.38 -10.11
C PRO A 91 -4.45 -0.08 -8.69
N THR A 92 -4.36 -1.39 -8.46
CA THR A 92 -4.06 -1.96 -7.14
C THR A 92 -2.56 -1.91 -6.82
N SER A 93 -1.72 -2.21 -7.81
CA SER A 93 -0.28 -2.45 -7.60
C SER A 93 0.59 -1.29 -8.06
N LYS A 94 -0.02 -0.29 -8.70
CA LYS A 94 0.65 0.85 -9.32
C LYS A 94 1.77 0.44 -10.28
N THR A 95 1.66 -0.75 -10.85
CA THR A 95 2.64 -1.31 -11.79
C THR A 95 2.34 -0.81 -13.19
N ALA A 96 3.33 -0.23 -13.86
CA ALA A 96 3.19 0.25 -15.23
C ALA A 96 3.42 -0.88 -16.25
N ILE A 97 2.46 -1.08 -17.14
CA ILE A 97 2.47 -2.10 -18.20
C ILE A 97 2.60 -1.35 -19.53
N ILE A 98 3.80 -1.37 -20.11
CA ILE A 98 4.16 -0.53 -21.26
C ILE A 98 4.17 -1.37 -22.54
N ARG A 99 3.49 -0.90 -23.60
CA ARG A 99 3.53 -1.55 -24.91
C ARG A 99 4.91 -1.42 -25.53
N GLY A 100 5.43 -2.53 -26.07
CA GLY A 100 6.72 -2.56 -26.74
C GLY A 100 7.92 -2.73 -25.82
N SER A 101 7.72 -2.80 -24.49
CA SER A 101 8.80 -3.10 -23.54
C SER A 101 9.38 -4.52 -23.71
N GLY A 102 8.67 -5.42 -24.40
CA GLY A 102 9.08 -6.81 -24.63
C GLY A 102 8.96 -7.70 -23.38
N GLU A 103 9.19 -7.14 -22.20
CA GLU A 103 9.04 -7.78 -20.90
C GLU A 103 7.57 -7.90 -20.47
N GLY A 104 7.24 -9.08 -19.95
CA GLY A 104 6.00 -9.30 -19.24
C GLY A 104 6.11 -8.73 -17.83
N VAL A 105 5.09 -7.98 -17.42
CA VAL A 105 5.01 -7.30 -16.13
C VAL A 105 4.17 -8.16 -15.18
N LYS A 106 4.71 -8.45 -13.99
CA LYS A 106 3.94 -9.14 -12.94
C LYS A 106 2.92 -8.20 -12.33
N VAL A 107 1.65 -8.57 -12.40
CA VAL A 107 0.53 -7.87 -11.78
C VAL A 107 -0.35 -8.88 -11.04
N PRO A 108 -1.11 -8.46 -10.03
CA PRO A 108 -2.03 -9.35 -9.34
C PRO A 108 -3.20 -9.73 -10.25
N ASP A 109 -3.71 -10.94 -10.03
CA ASP A 109 -4.87 -11.50 -10.69
C ASP A 109 -6.17 -10.95 -10.09
N ASP A 110 -6.34 -9.64 -10.17
CA ASP A 110 -7.54 -8.95 -9.73
C ASP A 110 -8.59 -8.85 -10.85
N SER A 111 -9.82 -8.47 -10.48
CA SER A 111 -10.92 -8.25 -11.43
C SER A 111 -10.55 -7.26 -12.55
N TRP A 112 -9.68 -6.28 -12.28
CA TRP A 112 -9.18 -5.36 -13.31
C TRP A 112 -8.29 -6.07 -14.33
N THR A 113 -7.34 -6.88 -13.86
CA THR A 113 -6.43 -7.62 -14.74
C THR A 113 -7.21 -8.60 -15.60
N GLN A 114 -8.16 -9.32 -15.00
CA GLN A 114 -9.06 -10.22 -15.70
C GLN A 114 -9.94 -9.50 -16.74
N ASP A 115 -10.47 -8.33 -16.43
CA ASP A 115 -11.24 -7.50 -17.38
C ASP A 115 -10.38 -7.04 -18.57
N MET A 116 -9.15 -6.61 -18.31
CA MET A 116 -8.19 -6.21 -19.35
C MET A 116 -7.76 -7.38 -20.24
N LEU A 117 -7.57 -8.57 -19.66
CA LEU A 117 -7.32 -9.81 -20.38
C LEU A 117 -8.51 -10.22 -21.23
N ALA A 118 -9.73 -10.18 -20.66
CA ALA A 118 -10.97 -10.50 -21.36
C ALA A 118 -11.20 -9.57 -22.56
N LYS A 119 -10.88 -8.28 -22.41
CA LYS A 119 -10.95 -7.27 -23.49
C LYS A 119 -9.76 -7.32 -24.46
N ARG A 120 -8.79 -8.21 -24.22
CA ARG A 120 -7.53 -8.36 -24.99
C ARG A 120 -6.66 -7.11 -25.02
N PHE A 121 -6.84 -6.20 -24.07
CA PHE A 121 -5.93 -5.08 -23.85
C PHE A 121 -4.62 -5.55 -23.26
N LEU A 122 -4.69 -6.58 -22.41
CA LEU A 122 -3.53 -7.30 -21.88
C LEU A 122 -3.55 -8.75 -22.40
N ILE A 123 -2.38 -9.38 -22.39
CA ILE A 123 -2.21 -10.80 -22.67
C ILE A 123 -1.32 -11.43 -21.61
N GLU A 124 -1.75 -12.57 -21.08
CA GLU A 124 -0.98 -13.37 -20.13
C GLU A 124 0.24 -13.98 -20.83
N VAL A 125 1.42 -13.77 -20.26
CA VAL A 125 2.68 -14.35 -20.70
C VAL A 125 2.96 -15.55 -19.79
N ARG A 126 2.61 -16.75 -20.24
CA ARG A 126 3.10 -17.98 -19.60
C ARG A 126 4.54 -18.19 -20.01
N THR A 127 5.47 -17.82 -19.12
CA THR A 127 6.83 -18.37 -19.16
C THR A 127 6.72 -19.88 -18.95
N LYS A 128 7.03 -20.62 -20.01
CA LYS A 128 6.99 -22.08 -20.07
C LYS A 128 8.28 -22.67 -19.52
#